data_AF-A0A376WTH9-F1
#
_entry.id   AF-A0A376WTH9-F1
#
_cell.length_a   1.000
_cell.length_b   1.000
_cell.length_c   1.000
_cell.angle_alpha   90.00
_cell.angle_beta   90.00
_cell.angle_gamma   90.00
#
_symmetry.space_group_name_H-M   'P 1'
#
loop_
_entity.id
_entity.type
_entity.pdbx_description
1 polymer ?
#
loop_
_entity_poly.entity_id
_entity_poly.type
_entity_poly.pdbx_seq_one_letter_code
_entity_poly.pdbx_strand_id
1 'polypeptide(L)'
;MKKNGGRGPVLLTATPVVNTPIDAYNMLSHVLPKEYWQNMGIYGPDDFVKFFGKTRLETVQKISGEVEEKMALVGFENLDALRGIFHRWVTLKTAEDVKDTVEIPELDEHQQDAPLTEEQLAAYEELRQQAEAAAKANNGVTTSVNEDGVIEHEKARPIFSIIRDMDRVCTDMDLYYRRITYRFLPEYADAVQQLADSLPKQATSEDDDSDDSITQQSHTP
;
A
#
# COMPACT_ATOMS: atom_id res chain seq x y z
N MET A 1 10.43 -27.03 -21.26
CA MET A 1 9.53 -27.07 -22.45
C MET A 1 9.73 -28.24 -23.41
N LYS A 2 10.94 -28.82 -23.56
CA LYS A 2 11.15 -30.02 -24.41
C LYS A 2 10.26 -31.21 -24.05
N LYS A 3 9.98 -31.44 -22.75
CA LYS A 3 9.15 -32.55 -22.27
C LYS A 3 7.67 -32.47 -22.68
N ASN A 4 7.14 -31.27 -22.91
CA ASN A 4 5.73 -31.06 -23.26
C ASN A 4 5.54 -30.62 -24.73
N GLY A 5 6.55 -30.79 -25.58
CA GLY A 5 6.48 -30.37 -26.98
C GLY A 5 6.19 -28.88 -27.17
N GLY A 6 6.69 -28.03 -26.27
CA GLY A 6 6.44 -26.57 -26.31
C GLY A 6 5.05 -26.14 -25.81
N ARG A 7 4.24 -27.06 -25.26
CA ARG A 7 2.90 -26.77 -24.74
C ARG A 7 2.91 -26.60 -23.21
N GLY A 8 2.04 -25.74 -22.71
CA GLY A 8 1.86 -25.46 -21.29
C GLY A 8 2.13 -24.00 -20.92
N PRO A 9 1.59 -23.52 -19.80
CA PRO A 9 1.76 -22.15 -19.36
C PRO A 9 3.19 -21.88 -18.88
N VAL A 10 3.71 -20.69 -19.20
CA VAL A 10 4.92 -20.12 -18.62
C VAL A 10 4.53 -18.85 -17.92
N LEU A 11 4.88 -18.74 -16.64
CA LEU A 11 4.66 -17.54 -15.86
C LEU A 11 5.99 -16.81 -15.67
N LEU A 12 5.97 -15.49 -15.88
CA LEU A 12 7.08 -14.59 -15.61
C LEU A 12 6.66 -13.69 -14.46
N THR A 13 7.47 -13.65 -13.41
CA THR A 13 7.27 -12.77 -12.27
C THR A 13 8.62 -12.29 -11.77
N ALA A 14 8.68 -11.03 -11.34
CA ALA A 14 9.87 -10.48 -10.70
C ALA A 14 10.08 -11.09 -9.30
N THR A 15 9.00 -11.41 -8.59
CA THR A 15 9.03 -11.96 -7.22
C THR A 15 8.13 -13.20 -7.15
N PRO A 16 8.71 -14.42 -7.12
CA PRO A 16 7.93 -15.65 -7.23
C PRO A 16 7.33 -16.13 -5.90
N VAL A 17 7.72 -15.53 -4.77
CA VAL A 17 7.10 -15.73 -3.46
C VAL A 17 6.57 -14.37 -3.01
N VAL A 18 5.25 -14.20 -3.08
CA VAL A 18 4.58 -13.05 -2.48
C VAL A 18 4.13 -13.43 -1.07
N ASN A 19 4.02 -12.42 -0.20
CA ASN A 19 3.82 -12.37 1.26
C ASN A 19 3.05 -13.49 1.99
N THR A 20 2.34 -14.41 1.31
CA THR A 20 1.62 -15.53 1.93
C THR A 20 1.90 -16.89 1.24
N PRO A 21 1.86 -18.02 1.97
CA PRO A 21 1.97 -19.37 1.39
C PRO A 21 0.87 -19.67 0.37
N ILE A 22 -0.30 -19.05 0.52
CA ILE A 22 -1.42 -19.22 -0.40
C ILE A 22 -1.05 -18.62 -1.77
N ASP A 23 -0.38 -17.46 -1.80
CA ASP A 23 0.09 -16.85 -3.05
C ASP A 23 1.10 -17.76 -3.75
N ALA A 24 2.04 -18.35 -2.98
CA ALA A 24 2.99 -19.31 -3.51
C ALA A 24 2.28 -20.55 -4.10
N TYR A 25 1.29 -21.10 -3.40
CA TYR A 25 0.49 -22.23 -3.89
C TYR A 25 -0.27 -21.87 -5.17
N ASN A 26 -0.92 -20.71 -5.22
CA ASN A 26 -1.70 -20.26 -6.38
C ASN A 26 -0.79 -20.08 -7.59
N MET A 27 0.35 -19.40 -7.42
CA MET A 27 1.35 -19.20 -8.49
C MET A 27 1.89 -20.52 -9.01
N LEU A 28 2.27 -21.44 -8.12
CA LEU A 28 2.82 -22.74 -8.50
C LEU A 28 1.75 -23.64 -9.13
N SER A 29 0.49 -23.59 -8.68
CA SER A 29 -0.59 -24.44 -9.19
C SER A 29 -0.97 -24.17 -10.64
N HIS A 30 -0.59 -23.01 -11.20
CA HIS A 30 -0.72 -22.74 -12.63
C HIS A 30 0.32 -23.47 -13.50
N VAL A 31 1.50 -23.76 -12.94
CA VAL A 31 2.62 -24.37 -13.68
C VAL A 31 2.77 -25.86 -13.36
N LEU A 32 2.49 -26.23 -12.11
CA LEU A 32 2.65 -27.59 -11.61
C LEU A 32 1.43 -28.46 -11.92
N PRO A 33 1.63 -29.72 -12.37
CA PRO A 33 0.54 -30.68 -12.51
C PRO A 33 -0.10 -30.98 -11.15
N LYS A 34 -1.43 -31.17 -11.12
CA LYS A 34 -2.18 -31.49 -9.89
C LYS A 34 -1.68 -32.77 -9.22
N GLU A 35 -1.25 -33.73 -10.03
CA GLU A 35 -0.74 -35.03 -9.57
C GLU A 35 0.51 -34.85 -8.69
N TYR A 36 1.31 -33.80 -8.95
CA TYR A 36 2.49 -33.50 -8.15
C TYR A 36 2.10 -33.12 -6.71
N TRP A 37 1.09 -32.26 -6.55
CA TRP A 37 0.57 -31.88 -5.25
C TRP A 37 -0.09 -33.06 -4.52
N GLN A 38 -0.88 -33.84 -5.26
CA GLN A 38 -1.56 -35.02 -4.71
C GLN A 38 -0.58 -36.07 -4.17
N ASN A 39 0.55 -36.29 -4.85
CA ASN A 39 1.60 -37.18 -4.37
C ASN A 39 2.25 -36.71 -3.06
N MET A 40 2.17 -35.42 -2.76
CA MET A 40 2.61 -34.83 -1.48
C MET A 40 1.49 -34.78 -0.43
N GLY A 41 0.28 -35.26 -0.77
CA GLY A 41 -0.90 -35.20 0.10
C GLY A 41 -1.60 -33.84 0.11
N ILE A 42 -1.31 -32.97 -0.86
CA ILE A 42 -1.86 -31.61 -0.95
C ILE A 42 -2.97 -31.61 -2.01
N TYR A 43 -4.23 -31.49 -1.59
CA TYR A 43 -5.39 -31.49 -2.50
C TYR A 43 -5.95 -30.08 -2.75
N GLY A 44 -5.57 -29.12 -1.91
CA GLY A 44 -5.97 -27.72 -2.02
C GLY A 44 -5.06 -26.77 -1.23
N PRO A 45 -5.39 -25.47 -1.24
CA PRO A 45 -4.60 -24.44 -0.56
C PRO A 45 -4.55 -24.65 0.96
N ASP A 46 -5.62 -25.14 1.58
CA ASP A 46 -5.65 -25.39 3.02
C ASP A 46 -4.65 -26.49 3.44
N ASP A 47 -4.53 -27.55 2.63
CA ASP A 47 -3.56 -28.61 2.87
C ASP A 47 -2.13 -28.11 2.66
N PHE A 48 -1.94 -27.22 1.69
CA PHE A 48 -0.65 -26.56 1.47
C PHE A 48 -0.25 -25.71 2.67
N VAL A 49 -1.17 -24.90 3.21
CA VAL A 49 -0.92 -24.07 4.41
C VAL A 49 -0.67 -24.95 5.63
N LYS A 50 -1.37 -26.09 5.79
CA LYS A 50 -1.07 -27.02 6.88
C LYS A 50 0.30 -27.67 6.75
N PHE A 51 0.76 -27.93 5.52
CA PHE A 51 2.01 -28.64 5.26
C PHE A 51 3.24 -27.72 5.29
N PHE A 52 3.12 -26.50 4.77
CA PHE A 52 4.21 -25.54 4.65
C PHE A 52 4.07 -24.31 5.54
N GLY A 53 2.89 -24.07 6.13
CA GLY A 53 2.63 -22.92 6.97
C GLY A 53 2.92 -23.21 8.44
N LYS A 54 3.68 -22.31 9.06
CA LYS A 54 3.89 -22.30 10.50
C LYS A 54 2.80 -21.49 11.17
N THR A 55 1.93 -22.13 11.93
CA THR A 55 0.87 -21.42 12.66
C THR A 55 1.19 -21.33 14.15
N ARG A 56 0.98 -20.16 14.75
CA ARG A 56 1.12 -19.92 16.19
C ARG A 56 -0.01 -19.02 16.68
N LEU A 57 -0.42 -19.18 17.94
CA LEU A 57 -1.23 -18.18 18.62
C LEU A 57 -0.42 -16.89 18.72
N GLU A 58 -0.88 -15.86 18.03
CA GLU A 58 -0.31 -14.53 18.11
C GLU A 58 -1.35 -13.56 18.64
N THR A 59 -0.85 -12.61 19.41
CA THR A 59 -1.62 -11.52 19.98
C THR A 59 -1.82 -10.47 18.89
N VAL A 60 -2.97 -10.52 18.21
CA VAL A 60 -3.28 -9.59 17.12
C VAL A 60 -4.05 -8.41 17.71
N GLN A 61 -3.48 -7.22 17.57
CA GLN A 61 -4.20 -6.00 17.89
C GLN A 61 -5.19 -5.70 16.76
N LYS A 62 -6.48 -5.70 17.08
CA LYS A 62 -7.50 -5.23 16.15
C LYS A 62 -7.30 -3.73 15.92
N ILE A 63 -7.80 -3.29 14.78
CA ILE A 63 -7.89 -1.87 14.43
C ILE A 63 -8.66 -1.09 15.51
N SER A 64 -9.61 -1.72 16.22
CA SER A 64 -10.33 -1.14 17.37
C SER A 64 -9.49 -0.96 18.65
N GLY A 65 -8.25 -1.45 18.69
CA GLY A 65 -7.37 -1.44 19.86
C GLY A 65 -7.55 -2.66 20.79
N GLU A 66 -8.58 -3.47 20.59
CA GLU A 66 -8.76 -4.73 21.32
C GLU A 66 -7.70 -5.76 20.92
N VAL A 67 -7.14 -6.42 21.93
CA VAL A 67 -6.16 -7.46 21.75
C VAL A 67 -6.87 -8.82 21.75
N GLU A 68 -6.76 -9.57 20.65
CA GLU A 68 -7.32 -10.92 20.53
C GLU A 68 -6.20 -11.91 20.21
N GLU A 69 -6.20 -13.06 20.88
CA GLU A 69 -5.34 -14.17 20.49
C GLU A 69 -5.96 -14.91 19.31
N LYS A 70 -5.28 -14.87 18.17
CA LYS A 70 -5.69 -15.62 16.98
C LYS A 70 -4.57 -16.54 16.52
N MET A 71 -4.98 -17.69 15.98
CA MET A 71 -4.07 -18.54 15.23
C MET A 71 -3.62 -17.78 13.97
N ALA A 72 -2.39 -17.28 14.00
CA ALA A 72 -1.77 -16.56 12.91
C ALA A 72 -0.73 -17.44 12.21
N LEU A 73 -0.60 -17.25 10.91
CA LEU A 73 0.50 -17.81 10.15
C LEU A 73 1.74 -16.94 10.36
N VAL A 74 2.74 -17.47 11.07
CA VAL A 74 3.95 -16.72 11.48
C VAL A 74 5.16 -17.03 10.60
N GLY A 75 5.04 -17.94 9.64
CA GLY A 75 6.12 -18.26 8.73
C GLY A 75 5.91 -19.56 7.98
N PHE A 76 7.03 -20.16 7.58
CA PHE A 76 7.05 -21.41 6.82
C PHE A 76 7.73 -22.53 7.61
N GLU A 77 7.21 -23.74 7.45
CA GLU A 77 7.84 -25.00 7.83
C GLU A 77 8.12 -25.83 6.58
N ASN A 78 9.00 -26.83 6.69
CA ASN A 78 9.38 -27.69 5.56
C ASN A 78 9.96 -26.94 4.34
N LEU A 79 10.73 -25.88 4.61
CA LEU A 79 11.34 -25.03 3.57
C LEU A 79 12.23 -25.80 2.60
N ASP A 80 12.87 -26.89 3.01
CA ASP A 80 13.69 -27.70 2.10
C ASP A 80 12.87 -28.34 0.99
N ALA A 81 11.68 -28.86 1.33
CA ALA A 81 10.76 -29.43 0.34
C ALA A 81 10.23 -28.33 -0.59
N LEU A 82 9.85 -27.16 -0.04
CA LEU A 82 9.39 -26.02 -0.84
C LEU A 82 10.51 -25.53 -1.77
N ARG A 83 11.72 -25.36 -1.25
CA ARG A 83 12.92 -24.96 -2.01
C ARG A 83 13.23 -25.97 -3.12
N GLY A 84 13.08 -27.26 -2.86
CA GLY A 84 13.21 -28.31 -3.88
C GLY A 84 12.20 -28.18 -5.03
N ILE A 85 10.96 -27.81 -4.72
CA ILE A 85 9.93 -27.52 -5.73
C ILE A 85 10.35 -26.30 -6.56
N PHE A 86 10.71 -25.20 -5.90
CA PHE A 86 11.13 -23.96 -6.56
C PHE A 86 12.33 -24.19 -7.48
N HIS A 87 13.40 -24.84 -7.02
CA HIS A 87 14.57 -25.12 -7.88
C HIS A 87 14.26 -26.03 -9.07
N ARG A 88 13.22 -26.87 -8.97
CA ARG A 88 12.86 -27.80 -10.06
C ARG A 88 11.96 -27.17 -11.12
N TRP A 89 11.07 -26.27 -10.71
CA TRP A 89 10.01 -25.73 -11.58
C TRP A 89 10.16 -24.24 -11.88
N VAL A 90 10.95 -23.52 -11.10
CA VAL A 90 11.20 -22.08 -11.25
C VAL A 90 12.66 -21.88 -11.61
N THR A 91 12.91 -21.03 -12.61
CA THR A 91 14.26 -20.54 -12.89
C THR A 91 14.36 -19.13 -12.33
N LEU A 92 15.01 -18.99 -11.17
CA LEU A 92 15.35 -17.70 -10.60
C LEU A 92 16.72 -17.29 -11.13
N LYS A 93 16.82 -16.09 -11.69
CA LYS A 93 18.10 -15.48 -12.08
C LYS A 93 18.28 -14.21 -11.29
N THR A 94 19.39 -14.09 -10.59
CA THR A 94 19.77 -12.87 -9.88
C THR A 94 20.66 -12.01 -10.77
N ALA A 95 20.82 -10.74 -10.38
CA ALA A 95 21.81 -9.85 -10.98
C ALA A 95 23.22 -10.47 -10.96
N GLU A 96 23.53 -11.30 -9.97
CA GLU A 96 24.82 -11.96 -9.85
C GLU A 96 25.07 -12.99 -10.97
N ASP A 97 24.02 -13.68 -11.43
CA ASP A 97 24.10 -14.70 -12.48
C ASP A 97 24.47 -14.14 -13.86
N VAL A 98 24.49 -12.81 -14.03
CA VAL A 98 24.80 -12.12 -15.28
C VAL A 98 26.00 -11.18 -15.19
N LYS A 99 26.68 -11.11 -14.03
CA LYS A 99 27.85 -10.24 -13.79
C LYS A 99 28.98 -10.43 -14.82
N ASP A 100 29.16 -11.65 -15.33
CA ASP A 100 30.21 -11.95 -16.33
C ASP A 100 29.92 -11.37 -17.72
N THR A 101 28.65 -11.01 -18.00
CA THR A 101 28.21 -10.48 -19.31
C THR A 101 27.81 -9.00 -19.22
N VAL A 102 27.49 -8.52 -18.02
CA VAL A 102 26.99 -7.16 -17.78
C VAL A 102 27.67 -6.60 -16.53
N GLU A 103 28.37 -5.48 -16.66
CA GLU A 103 28.88 -4.73 -15.51
C GLU A 103 27.71 -4.09 -14.76
N ILE A 104 27.40 -4.62 -13.58
CA ILE A 104 26.36 -4.08 -12.69
C ILE A 104 27.05 -3.22 -11.63
N PRO A 105 26.75 -1.90 -11.55
CA PRO A 105 27.28 -1.05 -10.50
C PRO A 105 26.89 -1.55 -9.11
N GLU A 106 27.74 -1.30 -8.12
CA GLU A 106 27.37 -1.55 -6.73
C GLU A 106 26.23 -0.60 -6.31
N LEU A 107 25.19 -1.17 -5.69
CA LEU A 107 24.10 -0.40 -5.12
C LEU A 107 24.55 0.16 -3.77
N ASP A 108 24.71 1.48 -3.69
CA ASP A 108 24.98 2.19 -2.45
C ASP A 108 23.65 2.77 -1.92
N GLU A 109 23.00 2.02 -1.03
CA GLU A 109 21.70 2.37 -0.46
C GLU A 109 21.87 3.28 0.77
N HIS A 110 21.38 4.52 0.66
CA HIS A 110 21.37 5.48 1.75
C HIS A 110 19.95 5.72 2.22
N GLN A 111 19.67 5.35 3.47
CA GLN A 111 18.43 5.73 4.13
C GLN A 111 18.66 7.00 4.93
N GLN A 112 17.87 8.04 4.65
CA GLN A 112 17.93 9.31 5.37
C GLN A 112 16.58 9.61 5.99
N ASP A 113 16.57 9.80 7.30
CA ASP A 113 15.38 10.24 8.02
C ASP A 113 15.19 11.74 7.81
N ALA A 114 14.01 12.12 7.33
CA ALA A 114 13.59 13.51 7.19
C ALA A 114 12.55 13.84 8.27
N PRO A 115 12.85 14.75 9.22
CA PRO A 115 11.86 15.15 10.21
C PRO A 115 10.74 15.96 9.55
N LEU A 116 9.51 15.73 10.01
CA LEU A 116 8.35 16.52 9.59
C LEU A 116 8.47 17.95 10.13
N THR A 117 8.02 18.93 9.33
CA THR A 117 7.89 20.31 9.78
C THR A 117 6.77 20.45 10.82
N GLU A 118 6.74 21.55 11.56
CA GLU A 118 5.67 21.81 12.55
C GLU A 118 4.27 21.80 11.92
N GLU A 119 4.13 22.37 10.72
CA GLU A 119 2.88 22.38 9.95
C GLU A 119 2.47 20.95 9.55
N GLN A 120 3.42 20.16 9.04
CA GLN A 120 3.17 18.76 8.70
C GLN A 120 2.78 17.93 9.92
N LEU A 121 3.46 18.12 11.06
CA LEU A 121 3.17 17.41 12.30
C LEU A 121 1.76 17.70 12.81
N ALA A 122 1.32 18.96 12.78
CA ALA A 122 -0.02 19.35 13.21
C ALA A 122 -1.10 18.69 12.34
N ALA A 123 -0.96 18.78 11.01
CA ALA A 123 -1.90 18.15 10.08
C ALA A 123 -1.89 16.61 10.20
N TYR A 124 -0.71 16.02 10.39
CA TYR A 124 -0.56 14.57 10.54
C TYR A 124 -1.18 14.07 11.84
N GLU A 125 -1.07 14.80 12.94
CA GLU A 125 -1.69 14.44 14.23
C GLU A 125 -3.23 14.47 14.14
N GLU A 126 -3.81 15.45 13.44
CA GLU A 126 -5.25 15.49 13.18
C GLU A 126 -5.69 14.28 12.35
N LEU A 127 -4.97 13.98 11.25
CA LEU A 127 -5.25 12.81 10.42
C LEU A 127 -5.10 11.49 11.20
N ARG A 128 -4.15 11.42 12.14
CA ARG A 128 -3.98 10.26 13.02
C ARG A 128 -5.20 10.05 13.92
N GLN A 129 -5.73 11.12 14.50
CA GLN A 129 -6.95 11.06 15.32
C GLN A 129 -8.16 10.63 14.48
N GLN A 130 -8.29 11.16 13.26
CA GLN A 130 -9.32 10.72 12.32
C GLN A 130 -9.17 9.24 11.97
N ALA A 131 -7.95 8.75 11.76
CA ALA A 131 -7.67 7.34 11.48
C ALA A 131 -8.06 6.44 12.66
N GLU A 132 -7.73 6.85 13.89
CA GLU A 132 -8.08 6.14 15.12
C GLU A 132 -9.61 6.12 15.34
N ALA A 133 -10.29 7.23 15.05
CA ALA A 133 -11.75 7.30 15.12
C ALA A 133 -12.40 6.38 14.07
N ALA A 134 -11.92 6.42 12.82
CA ALA A 134 -12.41 5.55 11.75
C ALA A 134 -12.13 4.06 12.02
N ALA A 135 -11.03 3.77 12.70
CA ALA A 135 -10.64 2.44 13.16
C ALA A 135 -11.58 1.88 14.25
N LYS A 136 -12.09 2.76 15.13
CA LYS A 136 -13.07 2.42 16.18
C LYS A 136 -14.53 2.47 15.71
N ALA A 137 -14.80 3.05 14.54
CA ALA A 137 -16.14 3.17 14.00
C ALA A 137 -16.74 1.80 13.65
N ASN A 138 -17.88 1.47 14.26
CA ASN A 138 -18.65 0.28 13.90
C ASN A 138 -19.52 0.60 12.68
N ASN A 139 -19.44 -0.24 11.63
CA ASN A 139 -20.17 -0.05 10.37
C ASN A 139 -19.97 1.33 9.70
N GLY A 140 -18.82 1.99 9.95
CA GLY A 140 -18.49 3.28 9.31
C GLY A 140 -19.18 4.50 9.93
N VAL A 141 -19.75 4.37 11.13
CA VAL A 141 -20.31 5.49 11.91
C VAL A 141 -19.50 5.67 13.18
N THR A 142 -19.01 6.89 13.39
CA THR A 142 -18.40 7.31 14.65
C THR A 142 -19.51 7.89 15.52
N THR A 143 -19.55 7.46 16.78
CA THR A 143 -20.50 7.97 17.77
C THR A 143 -19.72 8.86 18.74
N SER A 144 -19.92 10.17 18.68
CA SER A 144 -19.43 11.13 19.66
C SER A 144 -20.56 11.56 20.60
N VAL A 145 -20.23 11.85 21.86
CA VAL A 145 -21.16 12.43 22.82
C VAL A 145 -20.68 13.85 23.10
N ASN A 146 -21.47 14.85 22.73
CA ASN A 146 -21.16 16.25 22.99
C ASN A 146 -21.36 16.59 24.48
N GLU A 147 -20.83 17.73 24.92
CA GLU A 147 -20.91 18.19 26.33
C GLU A 147 -22.35 18.30 26.86
N ASP A 148 -23.35 18.45 25.97
CA ASP A 148 -24.78 18.47 26.29
C ASP A 148 -25.45 17.08 26.36
N GLY A 149 -24.67 16.00 26.24
CA GLY A 149 -25.19 14.62 26.28
C GLY A 149 -25.91 14.15 25.01
N VAL A 150 -25.81 14.93 23.92
CA VAL A 150 -26.35 14.56 22.61
C VAL A 150 -25.39 13.62 21.89
N ILE A 151 -25.92 12.52 21.38
CA ILE A 151 -25.19 11.52 20.59
C ILE A 151 -25.20 11.97 19.13
N GLU A 152 -24.03 12.34 18.61
CA GLU A 152 -23.86 12.64 17.19
C GLU A 152 -23.32 11.41 16.45
N HIS A 153 -23.96 11.10 15.32
CA HIS A 153 -23.56 10.04 14.42
C HIS A 153 -22.92 10.66 13.18
N GLU A 154 -21.60 10.73 13.16
CA GLU A 154 -20.87 11.21 12.00
C GLU A 154 -20.38 10.02 11.17
N LYS A 155 -20.49 10.12 9.84
CA LYS A 155 -19.97 9.10 8.95
C LYS A 155 -18.44 9.16 8.99
N ALA A 156 -17.82 8.10 9.49
CA ALA A 156 -16.37 8.02 9.53
C ALA A 156 -15.79 8.08 8.11
N ARG A 157 -14.73 8.86 7.92
CA ARG A 157 -13.99 8.87 6.65
C ARG A 157 -13.41 7.47 6.39
N PRO A 158 -13.43 6.96 5.14
CA PRO A 158 -12.81 5.68 4.82
C PRO A 158 -11.32 5.68 5.15
N ILE A 159 -10.83 4.63 5.82
CA ILE A 159 -9.44 4.56 6.32
C ILE A 159 -8.39 4.80 5.23
N PHE A 160 -8.59 4.27 4.02
CA PHE A 160 -7.66 4.46 2.90
C PHE A 160 -7.61 5.90 2.38
N SER A 161 -8.69 6.67 2.53
CA SER A 161 -8.64 8.11 2.20
C SER A 161 -7.77 8.86 3.19
N ILE A 162 -7.81 8.48 4.48
CA ILE A 162 -7.02 9.11 5.53
C ILE A 162 -5.54 8.76 5.33
N ILE A 163 -5.21 7.48 5.10
CA ILE A 163 -3.84 7.03 4.80
C ILE A 163 -3.28 7.78 3.59
N ARG A 164 -4.07 7.93 2.53
CA ARG A 164 -3.64 8.69 1.35
C ARG A 164 -3.35 10.15 1.69
N ASP A 165 -4.14 10.78 2.55
CA ASP A 165 -3.88 12.17 2.97
C ASP A 165 -2.66 12.26 3.89
N MET A 166 -2.41 11.25 4.74
CA MET A 166 -1.19 11.14 5.55
C MET A 166 0.05 11.05 4.66
N ASP A 167 0.02 10.23 3.60
CA ASP A 167 1.09 10.15 2.60
C ASP A 167 1.33 11.49 1.90
N ARG A 168 0.25 12.22 1.59
CA ARG A 168 0.35 13.56 0.99
C ARG A 168 1.04 14.54 1.93
N VAL A 169 0.64 14.60 3.20
CA VAL A 169 1.26 15.48 4.21
C VAL A 169 2.76 15.19 4.37
N CYS A 170 3.15 13.91 4.43
CA CYS A 170 4.55 13.50 4.51
C CYS A 170 5.37 13.90 3.27
N THR A 171 4.73 13.95 2.10
CA THR A 171 5.39 14.31 0.84
C THR A 171 5.48 15.83 0.67
N ASP A 172 4.34 16.52 0.71
CA ASP A 172 4.21 17.96 0.50
C ASP A 172 2.84 18.48 1.02
N MET A 173 2.85 19.58 1.78
CA MET A 173 1.62 20.25 2.25
C MET A 173 0.75 20.76 1.12
N ASP A 174 1.33 21.16 -0.01
CA ASP A 174 0.57 21.62 -1.18
C ASP A 174 -0.26 20.51 -1.79
N LEU A 175 0.25 19.28 -1.79
CA LEU A 175 -0.48 18.11 -2.26
C LEU A 175 -1.66 17.77 -1.34
N TYR A 176 -1.50 17.99 -0.04
CA TYR A 176 -2.57 17.83 0.94
C TYR A 176 -3.67 18.88 0.75
N TYR A 177 -3.30 20.16 0.63
CA TYR A 177 -4.26 21.26 0.40
C TYR A 177 -4.77 21.36 -1.03
N ARG A 178 -4.24 20.53 -1.95
CA ARG A 178 -4.55 20.57 -3.39
C ARG A 178 -4.32 21.96 -3.99
N ARG A 179 -3.25 22.62 -3.56
CA ARG A 179 -2.81 23.93 -4.05
C ARG A 179 -1.43 23.82 -4.68
N ILE A 180 -1.01 24.86 -5.37
CA ILE A 180 0.36 24.98 -5.90
C ILE A 180 0.92 26.30 -5.37
N THR A 181 1.99 26.24 -4.57
CA THR A 181 2.68 27.40 -4.02
C THR A 181 3.92 27.69 -4.87
N TYR A 182 3.97 28.90 -5.41
CA TYR A 182 5.15 29.39 -6.13
C TYR A 182 6.01 30.25 -5.20
N ARG A 183 7.30 29.97 -5.14
CA ARG A 183 8.27 30.75 -4.37
C ARG A 183 9.02 31.68 -5.32
N PHE A 184 8.95 32.99 -5.06
CA PHE A 184 9.64 34.02 -5.83
C PHE A 184 10.70 34.71 -4.96
N LEU A 185 11.71 35.29 -5.61
CA LEU A 185 12.68 36.15 -4.93
C LEU A 185 11.97 37.41 -4.39
N PRO A 186 12.42 37.96 -3.24
CA PRO A 186 11.78 39.13 -2.63
C PRO A 186 11.66 40.35 -3.56
N GLU A 187 12.58 40.48 -4.52
CA GLU A 187 12.63 41.57 -5.50
C GLU A 187 11.38 41.62 -6.41
N TYR A 188 10.70 40.49 -6.61
CA TYR A 188 9.53 40.40 -7.48
C TYR A 188 8.20 40.44 -6.73
N ALA A 189 8.20 40.70 -5.42
CA ALA A 189 7.00 40.67 -4.59
C ALA A 189 5.87 41.57 -5.15
N ASP A 190 6.20 42.81 -5.49
CA ASP A 190 5.21 43.77 -6.01
C ASP A 190 4.64 43.35 -7.37
N ALA A 191 5.50 42.81 -8.25
CA ALA A 191 5.09 42.35 -9.58
C ALA A 191 4.19 41.10 -9.51
N VAL A 192 4.51 40.17 -8.59
CA VAL A 192 3.73 38.95 -8.36
C VAL A 192 2.38 39.29 -7.73
N GLN A 193 2.32 40.24 -6.80
CA GLN A 193 1.05 40.67 -6.20
C GLN A 193 0.12 41.29 -7.24
N GLN A 194 0.65 42.17 -8.11
CA GLN A 194 -0.12 42.75 -9.21
C GLN A 194 -0.64 41.68 -10.19
N LEU A 195 0.18 40.67 -10.50
CA LEU A 195 -0.24 39.55 -11.34
C LEU A 195 -1.33 38.72 -10.65
N ALA A 196 -1.17 38.40 -9.37
CA ALA A 196 -2.15 37.65 -8.58
C ALA A 196 -3.51 38.37 -8.52
N ASP A 197 -3.49 39.70 -8.31
CA ASP A 197 -4.71 40.52 -8.28
C ASP A 197 -5.40 40.59 -9.66
N SER A 198 -4.64 40.44 -10.75
CA SER A 198 -5.17 40.44 -12.11
C SER A 198 -5.79 39.10 -12.53
N LEU A 199 -5.51 38.01 -11.81
CA LEU A 199 -6.04 36.68 -12.13
C LEU A 199 -7.50 36.53 -11.70
N PRO A 200 -8.32 35.81 -12.48
CA PRO A 200 -9.70 35.51 -12.09
C PRO A 200 -9.71 34.59 -10.86
N LYS A 201 -10.55 34.92 -9.87
CA LYS A 201 -10.67 34.16 -8.60
C LYS A 201 -11.21 32.74 -8.79
N GLN A 202 -11.87 32.48 -9.90
CA GLN A 202 -12.41 31.17 -10.27
C GLN A 202 -12.28 31.01 -11.78
N ALA A 203 -11.83 29.84 -12.21
CA ALA A 203 -11.90 29.39 -13.58
C ALA A 203 -12.59 28.03 -13.59
N THR A 204 -13.71 27.94 -14.27
CA THR A 204 -14.44 26.69 -14.49
C THR A 204 -14.05 26.13 -15.85
N SER A 205 -13.63 24.87 -15.88
CA SER A 205 -13.49 24.09 -17.11
C SER A 205 -14.48 22.93 -17.07
N GLU A 206 -15.20 22.72 -18.17
CA GLU A 206 -16.01 21.51 -18.39
C GLU A 206 -15.06 20.41 -18.88
N ASP A 207 -14.85 19.36 -18.07
CA ASP A 207 -14.19 18.13 -18.53
C ASP A 207 -15.25 17.24 -19.20
N ASP A 208 -15.13 17.05 -20.52
CA ASP A 208 -16.08 16.26 -21.34
C ASP A 208 -16.16 14.76 -20.96
N ASP A 209 -15.27 14.26 -20.09
CA ASP A 209 -15.14 12.84 -19.74
C ASP A 209 -15.56 12.49 -18.28
N SER A 210 -16.10 13.43 -17.51
CA SER A 210 -16.61 13.14 -16.15
C SER A 210 -17.85 13.95 -15.79
N ASP A 211 -18.89 13.27 -15.30
CA ASP A 211 -20.19 13.84 -14.87
C ASP A 211 -20.09 14.73 -13.59
N ASP A 212 -18.88 15.08 -13.15
CA ASP A 212 -18.59 15.89 -11.97
C ASP A 212 -17.87 17.19 -12.37
N SER A 213 -18.53 18.34 -12.15
CA SER A 213 -17.92 19.66 -12.34
C SER A 213 -16.88 19.95 -11.25
N ILE A 214 -15.58 19.97 -11.60
CA ILE A 214 -14.52 20.35 -10.67
C ILE A 214 -14.45 21.89 -10.59
N THR A 215 -14.94 22.46 -9.49
CA THR A 215 -14.78 23.89 -9.21
C THR A 215 -13.55 24.10 -8.33
N GLN A 216 -12.46 24.63 -8.90
CA GLN A 216 -11.31 25.07 -8.09
C GLN A 216 -11.57 26.50 -7.59
N GLN A 217 -11.70 26.64 -6.26
CA GLN A 217 -11.77 27.95 -5.61
C GLN A 217 -10.39 28.33 -5.09
N SER A 218 -9.90 29.53 -5.43
CA SER A 218 -8.75 30.11 -4.72
C SER A 218 -9.22 30.60 -3.35
N HIS A 219 -8.86 29.90 -2.27
CA HIS A 219 -8.93 30.48 -0.93
C HIS A 219 -7.63 31.25 -0.65
N THR A 220 -7.76 32.57 -0.51
CA THR A 220 -6.71 33.43 0.04
C THR A 220 -6.57 33.14 1.54
N PRO A 221 -5.34 33.07 2.10
CA PRO A 221 -5.12 32.98 3.55
C PRO A 221 -5.68 34.19 4.30
#